data_AF-A0A8K0Y0Z1-F1
#
_entry.id   AF-A0A8K0Y0Z1-F1
#
_cell.length_a   1.000
_cell.length_b   1.000
_cell.length_c   1.000
_cell.angle_alpha   90.00
_cell.angle_beta   90.00
_cell.angle_gamma   90.00
#
_symmetry.space_group_name_H-M   'P 1'
#
loop_
_entity.id
_entity.type
_entity.pdbx_description
1 polymer ?
#
loop_
_entity_poly.entity_id
_entity_poly.type
_entity_poly.pdbx_seq_one_letter_code
_entity_poly.pdbx_strand_id
1 'polypeptide(L)'
;MSDETLTYPDAPDHLIRQWNRRRGPLSFAPGESLPPLDCDLAALARRRLPATASPLPEGASGHAQKRHELQADLAGQSELALLNGLLIAHLRKRRYPAHVPALFHRIWREQGTALMQDLSPRWLISSLISFAEAGTTEEERSLAREMGMLFSLMKLYEFERLHSGSPPDKPFALRQKVKADLPMGMPPFSLVSGGLDINLLAPLWDRAQRLDVLGPLACHLLDRLNGDPGTLFRRIAAMRSRKRARIEARQAQEG
;
A
#
# COMPACT_ATOMS: atom_id res chain seq x y z
N MET A 1 11.59 -19.99 36.02
CA MET A 1 11.13 -18.73 35.38
C MET A 1 11.53 -18.85 33.92
N SER A 2 10.56 -19.03 33.01
CA SER A 2 10.86 -18.98 31.58
C SER A 2 11.27 -17.55 31.26
N ASP A 3 12.50 -17.36 30.80
CA ASP A 3 12.96 -16.09 30.27
C ASP A 3 12.07 -15.78 29.06
N GLU A 4 11.16 -14.82 29.20
CA GLU A 4 10.14 -14.54 28.21
C GLU A 4 10.80 -13.81 27.03
N THR A 5 11.18 -14.56 26.01
CA THR A 5 11.81 -14.01 24.80
C THR A 5 10.81 -13.15 24.04
N LEU A 6 10.85 -11.84 24.26
CA LEU A 6 10.03 -10.86 23.54
C LEU A 6 10.49 -10.73 22.07
N THR A 7 9.54 -10.64 21.13
CA THR A 7 9.84 -10.39 19.70
C THR A 7 10.50 -9.03 19.47
N TYR A 8 10.11 -8.03 20.26
CA TYR A 8 10.68 -6.69 20.22
C TYR A 8 11.11 -6.28 21.64
N PRO A 9 12.33 -6.63 22.05
CA PRO A 9 12.91 -6.12 23.29
C PRO A 9 12.89 -4.58 23.29
N ASP A 10 12.64 -3.98 24.45
CA ASP A 10 12.56 -2.51 24.63
C ASP A 10 11.48 -1.81 23.78
N ALA A 11 10.41 -2.51 23.42
CA ALA A 11 9.23 -1.86 22.85
C ALA A 11 8.50 -1.02 23.93
N PRO A 12 7.95 0.17 23.56
CA PRO A 12 7.83 0.71 22.21
C PRO A 12 9.05 1.51 21.72
N ASP A 13 10.02 1.82 22.58
CA ASP A 13 11.08 2.79 22.31
C ASP A 13 12.00 2.37 21.15
N HIS A 14 12.43 1.11 21.12
CA HIS A 14 13.25 0.60 20.01
C HIS A 14 12.53 0.72 18.67
N LEU A 15 11.24 0.36 18.62
CA LEU A 15 10.39 0.47 17.43
C LEU A 15 10.25 1.92 16.98
N ILE A 16 9.98 2.83 17.90
CA ILE A 16 9.82 4.27 17.62
C ILE A 16 11.15 4.86 17.11
N ARG A 17 12.29 4.51 17.70
CA ARG A 17 13.61 4.95 17.22
C ARG A 17 13.89 4.45 15.81
N GLN A 18 13.65 3.17 15.54
CA GLN A 18 13.85 2.58 14.21
C GLN A 18 12.94 3.24 13.17
N TRP A 19 11.66 3.44 13.51
CA TRP A 19 10.69 4.12 12.66
C TRP A 19 11.13 5.55 12.33
N ASN A 20 11.71 6.28 13.29
CA ASN A 20 12.15 7.66 13.09
C ASN A 20 13.45 7.82 12.30
N ARG A 21 14.28 6.77 12.16
CA ARG A 21 15.62 6.84 11.54
C ARG A 21 15.63 7.48 10.14
N ARG A 22 14.56 7.29 9.36
CA ARG A 22 14.45 7.78 7.96
C ARG A 22 13.44 8.92 7.79
N ARG A 23 12.95 9.51 8.88
CA ARG A 23 11.90 10.55 8.86
C ARG A 23 12.42 11.99 9.05
N GLY A 24 13.75 12.19 9.10
CA GLY A 24 14.34 13.52 9.00
C GLY A 24 13.98 14.23 7.68
N PRO A 25 13.85 15.56 7.65
CA PRO A 25 13.50 16.32 6.45
C PRO A 25 14.51 16.09 5.32
N LEU A 26 14.04 16.20 4.08
CA LEU A 26 14.95 16.27 2.93
C LEU A 26 15.49 17.70 2.82
N SER A 27 16.81 17.85 2.75
CA SER A 27 17.44 19.15 2.55
C SER A 27 17.24 19.63 1.11
N PHE A 28 17.14 20.94 0.96
CA PHE A 28 17.16 21.64 -0.33
C PHE A 28 18.47 22.41 -0.47
N ALA A 29 19.03 22.46 -1.68
CA ALA A 29 20.11 23.36 -2.03
C ALA A 29 19.57 24.80 -2.25
N PRO A 30 20.43 25.84 -2.25
CA PRO A 30 20.01 27.19 -2.61
C PRO A 30 19.32 27.22 -3.99
N GLY A 31 18.13 27.81 -4.06
CA GLY A 31 17.32 27.88 -5.28
C GLY A 31 16.49 26.62 -5.60
N GLU A 32 16.65 25.54 -4.83
CA GLU A 32 15.89 24.31 -5.01
C GLU A 32 14.56 24.38 -4.26
N SER A 33 13.47 23.99 -4.92
CA SER A 33 12.14 23.93 -4.32
C SER A 33 11.25 22.93 -5.04
N LEU A 34 10.16 22.53 -4.39
CA LEU A 34 9.07 21.84 -5.07
C LEU A 34 8.26 22.85 -5.91
N PRO A 35 7.60 22.39 -7.00
CA PRO A 35 6.74 23.24 -7.80
C PRO A 35 5.68 23.97 -6.96
N PRO A 36 5.31 25.22 -7.33
CA PRO A 36 4.28 25.97 -6.63
C PRO A 36 2.88 25.36 -6.85
N LEU A 37 1.91 25.80 -6.04
CA LEU A 37 0.54 25.27 -6.07
C LEU A 37 -0.20 25.49 -7.38
N ASP A 38 0.21 26.47 -8.19
CA ASP A 38 -0.39 26.87 -9.46
C ASP A 38 0.33 26.26 -10.68
N CYS A 39 1.32 25.37 -10.49
CA CYS A 39 2.01 24.72 -11.60
C CYS A 39 1.02 23.98 -12.54
N ASP A 40 1.35 23.94 -13.83
CA ASP A 40 0.51 23.28 -14.85
C ASP A 40 0.66 21.75 -14.76
N LEU A 41 -0.23 21.14 -13.99
CA LEU A 41 -0.27 19.69 -13.79
C LEU A 41 -0.58 18.92 -15.08
N ALA A 42 -1.36 19.51 -15.99
CA ALA A 42 -1.69 18.88 -17.26
C ALA A 42 -0.47 18.85 -18.20
N ALA A 43 0.35 19.90 -18.19
CA ALA A 43 1.63 19.88 -18.90
C ALA A 43 2.57 18.81 -18.34
N LEU A 44 2.68 18.68 -17.01
CA LEU A 44 3.50 17.64 -16.38
C LEU A 44 3.00 16.23 -16.70
N ALA A 45 1.67 16.03 -16.81
CA ALA A 45 1.08 14.73 -17.16
C ALA A 45 1.44 14.29 -18.58
N ARG A 46 1.60 15.24 -19.51
CA ARG A 46 1.93 14.98 -20.93
C ARG A 46 3.42 14.73 -21.18
N ARG A 47 4.31 15.25 -20.32
CA ARG A 47 5.76 15.14 -20.49
C ARG A 47 6.27 13.83 -19.90
N ARG A 48 7.03 13.06 -20.68
CA ARG A 48 7.62 11.78 -20.23
C ARG A 48 9.04 11.98 -19.73
N LEU A 49 9.39 11.25 -18.68
CA LEU A 49 10.74 11.19 -18.14
C LEU A 49 11.66 10.45 -19.12
N PRO A 50 12.92 10.89 -19.26
CA PRO A 50 13.89 10.18 -20.08
C PRO A 50 14.14 8.78 -19.52
N ALA A 51 14.53 7.85 -20.39
CA ALA A 51 14.88 6.48 -20.01
C ALA A 51 16.11 6.41 -19.09
N THR A 52 16.97 7.42 -19.14
CA THR A 52 18.19 7.52 -18.32
C THR A 52 18.19 8.84 -17.56
N ALA A 53 18.38 8.75 -16.25
CA ALA A 53 18.54 9.93 -15.40
C ALA A 53 19.89 10.60 -15.66
N SER A 54 19.91 11.93 -15.63
CA SER A 54 21.17 12.68 -15.66
C SER A 54 22.03 12.33 -14.44
N PRO A 55 23.37 12.32 -14.57
CA PRO A 55 24.26 12.07 -13.45
C PRO A 55 23.97 13.00 -12.26
N LEU A 56 24.02 12.45 -11.06
CA LEU A 56 23.85 13.23 -9.84
C LEU A 56 25.14 14.01 -9.54
N PRO A 57 25.10 15.34 -9.37
CA PRO A 57 26.27 16.12 -8.99
C PRO A 57 26.81 15.71 -7.61
N GLU A 58 28.12 15.86 -7.42
CA GLU A 58 28.73 15.70 -6.10
C GLU A 58 28.17 16.75 -5.12
N GLY A 59 27.92 16.35 -3.87
CA GLY A 59 27.33 17.23 -2.86
C GLY A 59 25.84 17.56 -3.04
N ALA A 60 25.12 16.80 -3.88
CA ALA A 60 23.68 16.98 -4.09
C ALA A 60 22.89 16.96 -2.77
N SER A 61 21.86 17.83 -2.69
CA SER A 61 20.95 17.89 -1.55
C SER A 61 20.15 16.58 -1.37
N GLY A 62 19.50 16.42 -0.21
CA GLY A 62 18.60 15.28 0.00
C GLY A 62 17.41 15.27 -0.97
N HIS A 63 16.95 16.45 -1.40
CA HIS A 63 15.91 16.57 -2.43
C HIS A 63 16.43 16.10 -3.80
N ALA A 64 17.59 16.59 -4.24
CA ALA A 64 18.21 16.22 -5.51
C ALA A 64 18.54 14.73 -5.58
N GLN A 65 19.09 14.16 -4.50
CA GLN A 65 19.33 12.72 -4.38
C GLN A 65 18.02 11.93 -4.56
N LYS A 66 16.97 12.33 -3.83
CA LYS A 66 15.65 11.68 -3.95
C LYS A 66 15.07 11.80 -5.35
N ARG A 67 15.18 12.98 -5.97
CA ARG A 67 14.72 13.21 -7.35
C ARG A 67 15.43 12.30 -8.33
N HIS A 68 16.75 12.16 -8.22
CA HIS A 68 17.54 11.29 -9.10
C HIS A 68 17.15 9.82 -8.95
N GLU A 69 17.02 9.32 -7.72
CA GLU A 69 16.52 7.96 -7.46
C GLU A 69 15.14 7.73 -8.09
N LEU A 70 14.23 8.69 -7.93
CA LEU A 70 12.87 8.60 -8.49
C LEU A 70 12.86 8.66 -10.01
N GLN A 71 13.75 9.44 -10.63
CA GLN A 71 13.84 9.47 -12.09
C GLN A 71 14.23 8.11 -12.68
N ALA A 72 15.10 7.35 -12.00
CA ALA A 72 15.44 5.99 -12.40
C ALA A 72 14.25 5.04 -12.18
N ASP A 73 13.61 5.10 -11.01
CA ASP A 73 12.47 4.26 -10.64
C ASP A 73 11.22 4.47 -11.52
N LEU A 74 11.08 5.67 -12.09
CA LEU A 74 9.92 6.14 -12.86
C LEU A 74 10.28 6.37 -14.33
N ALA A 75 11.41 5.85 -14.82
CA ALA A 75 11.83 6.02 -16.20
C ALA A 75 10.70 5.68 -17.19
N GLY A 76 10.44 6.59 -18.13
CA GLY A 76 9.34 6.47 -19.11
C GLY A 76 7.94 6.87 -18.62
N GLN A 77 7.74 7.09 -17.31
CA GLN A 77 6.47 7.64 -16.78
C GLN A 77 6.43 9.18 -16.94
N SER A 78 5.30 9.79 -16.59
CA SER A 78 5.13 11.25 -16.68
C SER A 78 6.00 12.03 -15.68
N GLU A 79 6.30 13.29 -15.98
CA GLU A 79 6.87 14.22 -15.00
C GLU A 79 5.92 14.44 -13.81
N LEU A 80 4.60 14.30 -14.03
CA LEU A 80 3.61 14.27 -12.95
C LEU A 80 3.82 13.07 -12.00
N ALA A 81 4.16 11.88 -12.52
CA ALA A 81 4.50 10.73 -11.69
C ALA A 81 5.75 11.00 -10.82
N LEU A 82 6.77 11.66 -11.37
CA LEU A 82 7.94 12.11 -10.60
C LEU A 82 7.55 13.10 -9.51
N LEU A 83 6.73 14.10 -9.83
CA LEU A 83 6.24 15.07 -8.84
C LEU A 83 5.47 14.36 -7.72
N ASN A 84 4.52 13.47 -8.06
CA ASN A 84 3.80 12.66 -7.07
C ASN A 84 4.77 11.85 -6.18
N GLY A 85 5.77 11.19 -6.77
CA GLY A 85 6.81 10.46 -6.03
C GLY A 85 7.62 11.34 -5.08
N LEU A 86 7.97 12.56 -5.49
CA LEU A 86 8.67 13.53 -4.66
C LEU A 86 7.82 14.02 -3.49
N LEU A 87 6.55 14.32 -3.73
CA LEU A 87 5.61 14.73 -2.68
C LEU A 87 5.41 13.61 -1.67
N ILE A 88 5.27 12.35 -2.11
CA ILE A 88 5.24 11.17 -1.23
C ILE A 88 6.51 11.09 -0.37
N ALA A 89 7.69 11.32 -0.96
CA ALA A 89 8.95 11.27 -0.22
C ALA A 89 9.04 12.34 0.88
N HIS A 90 8.50 13.54 0.62
CA HIS A 90 8.41 14.64 1.59
C HIS A 90 7.35 14.40 2.66
N LEU A 91 6.15 13.95 2.30
CA LEU A 91 5.05 13.63 3.23
C LEU A 91 5.42 12.53 4.24
N ARG A 92 6.40 11.69 3.91
CA ARG A 92 6.92 10.65 4.82
C ARG A 92 7.91 11.20 5.86
N LYS A 93 8.26 12.48 5.80
CA LYS A 93 9.17 13.14 6.73
C LYS A 93 8.41 13.86 7.84
N ARG A 94 9.09 14.14 8.95
CA ARG A 94 8.52 14.90 10.08
C ARG A 94 8.30 16.38 9.77
N ARG A 95 9.02 16.90 8.77
CA ARG A 95 8.90 18.28 8.29
C ARG A 95 9.03 18.27 6.78
N TYR A 96 8.19 19.06 6.14
CA TYR A 96 8.11 19.25 4.70
C TYR A 96 7.57 20.67 4.41
N PRO A 97 7.74 21.22 3.20
CA PRO A 97 7.20 22.53 2.86
C PRO A 97 5.67 22.60 3.01
N ALA A 98 5.15 23.72 3.51
CA ALA A 98 3.75 23.86 3.92
C ALA A 98 2.72 23.58 2.81
N HIS A 99 3.08 23.83 1.54
CA HIS A 99 2.19 23.62 0.40
C HIS A 99 2.12 22.16 -0.09
N VAL A 100 2.97 21.26 0.43
CA VAL A 100 3.09 19.87 -0.07
C VAL A 100 1.79 19.08 0.03
N PRO A 101 1.06 19.06 1.17
CA PRO A 101 -0.22 18.36 1.26
C PRO A 101 -1.25 18.87 0.25
N ALA A 102 -1.36 20.20 0.12
CA ALA A 102 -2.29 20.83 -0.81
C ALA A 102 -1.95 20.52 -2.27
N LEU A 103 -0.67 20.53 -2.65
CA LEU A 103 -0.23 20.17 -4.00
C LEU A 103 -0.50 18.69 -4.30
N PHE A 104 -0.21 17.79 -3.34
CA PHE A 104 -0.49 16.37 -3.49
C PHE A 104 -1.98 16.10 -3.70
N HIS A 105 -2.83 16.72 -2.87
CA HIS A 105 -4.28 16.61 -3.01
C HIS A 105 -4.78 17.18 -4.34
N ARG A 106 -4.24 18.34 -4.78
CA ARG A 106 -4.56 18.94 -6.07
C ARG A 106 -4.25 17.99 -7.23
N ILE A 107 -3.09 17.33 -7.19
CA ILE A 107 -2.68 16.34 -8.19
C ILE A 107 -3.70 15.21 -8.31
N TRP A 108 -4.12 14.62 -7.19
CA TRP A 108 -5.06 13.51 -7.23
C TRP A 108 -6.47 13.93 -7.62
N ARG A 109 -6.90 15.14 -7.24
CA ARG A 109 -8.17 15.72 -7.68
C ARG A 109 -8.21 15.99 -9.18
N GLU A 110 -7.16 16.60 -9.73
CA GLU A 110 -7.16 17.07 -11.12
C GLU A 110 -6.64 16.04 -12.12
N GLN A 111 -5.73 15.17 -11.70
CA GLN A 111 -4.98 14.26 -12.57
C GLN A 111 -4.96 12.81 -12.06
N GLY A 112 -5.79 12.47 -11.07
CA GLY A 112 -5.84 11.12 -10.47
C GLY A 112 -6.04 10.00 -11.50
N THR A 113 -6.94 10.19 -12.47
CA THR A 113 -7.17 9.23 -13.55
C THR A 113 -5.91 9.00 -14.40
N ALA A 114 -5.21 10.07 -14.77
CA ALA A 114 -3.97 9.97 -15.54
C ALA A 114 -2.87 9.24 -14.75
N LEU A 115 -2.74 9.54 -13.46
CA LEU A 115 -1.79 8.83 -12.58
C LEU A 115 -2.14 7.36 -12.39
N MET A 116 -3.42 7.00 -12.28
CA MET A 116 -3.84 5.59 -12.17
C MET A 116 -3.49 4.76 -13.40
N GLN A 117 -3.43 5.38 -14.58
CA GLN A 117 -3.03 4.73 -15.83
C GLN A 117 -1.51 4.62 -15.96
N ASP A 118 -0.77 5.58 -15.41
CA ASP A 118 0.68 5.71 -15.57
C ASP A 118 1.49 4.96 -14.50
N LEU A 119 1.01 4.96 -13.26
CA LEU A 119 1.72 4.42 -12.11
C LEU A 119 1.51 2.91 -11.96
N SER A 120 2.58 2.21 -11.55
CA SER A 120 2.48 0.80 -11.14
C SER A 120 1.71 0.64 -9.82
N PRO A 121 1.17 -0.56 -9.51
CA PRO A 121 0.48 -0.81 -8.24
C PRO A 121 1.29 -0.42 -6.99
N ARG A 122 2.61 -0.59 -7.02
CA ARG A 122 3.51 -0.15 -5.93
C ARG A 122 3.41 1.35 -5.64
N TRP A 123 3.35 2.15 -6.70
CA TRP A 123 3.26 3.60 -6.61
C TRP A 123 1.84 4.07 -6.26
N LEU A 124 0.82 3.37 -6.76
CA LEU A 124 -0.58 3.61 -6.37
C LEU A 124 -0.80 3.37 -4.88
N ILE A 125 -0.32 2.24 -4.34
CA ILE A 125 -0.36 1.96 -2.89
C ILE A 125 0.42 3.02 -2.12
N SER A 126 1.59 3.43 -2.60
CA SER A 126 2.38 4.49 -1.96
C SER A 126 1.65 5.83 -1.91
N SER A 127 0.90 6.16 -2.96
CA SER A 127 0.10 7.38 -3.04
C SER A 127 -1.11 7.31 -2.12
N LEU A 128 -1.83 6.17 -2.12
CA LEU A 128 -2.93 5.93 -1.20
C LEU A 128 -2.52 6.12 0.26
N ILE A 129 -1.38 5.53 0.68
CA ILE A 129 -0.89 5.66 2.05
C ILE A 129 -0.56 7.12 2.40
N SER A 130 -0.11 7.91 1.42
CA SER A 130 0.23 9.33 1.65
C SER A 130 -0.98 10.20 1.96
N PHE A 131 -2.21 9.78 1.63
CA PHE A 131 -3.43 10.45 2.09
C PHE A 131 -3.61 10.38 3.61
N ALA A 132 -2.93 9.49 4.33
CA ALA A 132 -2.96 9.48 5.80
C ALA A 132 -2.45 10.80 6.40
N GLU A 133 -1.52 11.47 5.69
CA GLU A 133 -0.95 12.76 6.05
C GLU A 133 -1.60 13.89 5.23
N ALA A 134 -1.80 13.69 3.93
CA ALA A 134 -2.24 14.74 3.01
C ALA A 134 -3.76 14.87 2.82
N GLY A 135 -4.55 13.94 3.37
CA GLY A 135 -6.01 13.96 3.27
C GLY A 135 -6.60 15.23 3.88
N THR A 136 -7.58 15.80 3.18
CA THR A 136 -8.24 17.06 3.59
C THR A 136 -9.36 16.81 4.60
N THR A 137 -9.91 15.59 4.62
CA THR A 137 -10.90 15.15 5.60
C THR A 137 -10.34 14.05 6.50
N GLU A 138 -10.93 13.87 7.68
CA GLU A 138 -10.53 12.77 8.56
C GLU A 138 -10.88 11.40 7.96
N GLU A 139 -11.95 11.34 7.18
CA GLU A 139 -12.38 10.12 6.51
C GLU A 139 -11.36 9.65 5.46
N GLU A 140 -10.81 10.57 4.66
CA GLU A 140 -9.70 10.26 3.75
C GLU A 140 -8.47 9.76 4.51
N ARG A 141 -8.09 10.46 5.58
CA ARG A 141 -6.92 10.09 6.37
C ARG A 141 -7.08 8.73 7.03
N SER A 142 -8.25 8.43 7.57
CA SER A 142 -8.53 7.14 8.21
C SER A 142 -8.55 6.00 7.20
N LEU A 143 -9.28 6.16 6.09
CA LEU A 143 -9.33 5.13 5.04
C LEU A 143 -7.92 4.82 4.50
N ALA A 144 -7.11 5.86 4.26
CA ALA A 144 -5.72 5.70 3.83
C ALA A 144 -4.86 4.91 4.84
N ARG A 145 -5.01 5.16 6.14
CA ARG A 145 -4.30 4.40 7.20
C ARG A 145 -4.74 2.95 7.24
N GLU A 146 -6.05 2.69 7.17
CA GLU A 146 -6.62 1.34 7.24
C GLU A 146 -6.21 0.49 6.04
N MET A 147 -6.39 1.03 4.83
CA MET A 147 -5.94 0.37 3.60
C MET A 147 -4.41 0.25 3.57
N GLY A 148 -3.68 1.23 4.10
CA GLY A 148 -2.23 1.15 4.25
C GLY A 148 -1.79 0.00 5.17
N MET A 149 -2.51 -0.21 6.27
CA MET A 149 -2.29 -1.34 7.18
C MET A 149 -2.60 -2.67 6.47
N LEU A 150 -3.73 -2.76 5.76
CA LEU A 150 -4.11 -3.93 4.97
C LEU A 150 -3.00 -4.34 3.99
N PHE A 151 -2.54 -3.43 3.13
CA PHE A 151 -1.50 -3.73 2.15
C PHE A 151 -0.16 -4.07 2.81
N SER A 152 0.19 -3.42 3.92
CA SER A 152 1.44 -3.68 4.64
C SER A 152 1.45 -5.05 5.31
N LEU A 153 0.36 -5.42 5.99
CA LEU A 153 0.21 -6.74 6.60
C LEU A 153 0.18 -7.83 5.54
N MET A 154 -0.55 -7.62 4.43
CA MET A 154 -0.56 -8.55 3.31
C MET A 154 0.85 -8.73 2.74
N LYS A 155 1.63 -7.65 2.56
CA LYS A 155 3.02 -7.76 2.08
C LYS A 155 3.89 -8.62 3.00
N LEU A 156 3.82 -8.41 4.31
CA LEU A 156 4.59 -9.19 5.28
C LEU A 156 4.18 -10.66 5.29
N TYR A 157 2.88 -10.91 5.27
CA TYR A 157 2.31 -12.26 5.24
C TYR A 157 2.66 -13.01 3.95
N GLU A 158 2.44 -12.39 2.79
CA GLU A 158 2.77 -13.01 1.49
C GLU A 158 4.27 -13.24 1.34
N PHE A 159 5.12 -12.36 1.91
CA PHE A 159 6.57 -12.56 1.94
C PHE A 159 6.96 -13.80 2.76
N GLU A 160 6.48 -13.93 4.00
CA GLU A 160 6.74 -15.14 4.81
C GLU A 160 6.24 -16.40 4.09
N ARG A 161 5.07 -16.33 3.47
CA ARG A 161 4.47 -17.43 2.71
C ARG A 161 5.35 -17.91 1.55
N LEU A 162 6.21 -17.08 0.95
CA LEU A 162 7.13 -17.52 -0.10
C LEU A 162 8.07 -18.63 0.38
N HIS A 163 8.30 -18.75 1.69
CA HIS A 163 9.12 -19.80 2.29
C HIS A 163 8.35 -21.11 2.53
N SER A 164 7.05 -21.17 2.22
CA SER A 164 6.23 -22.38 2.40
C SER A 164 6.42 -23.47 1.33
N GLY A 165 7.18 -23.18 0.27
CA GLY A 165 7.33 -24.06 -0.89
C GLY A 165 6.10 -24.12 -1.82
N SER A 166 5.07 -23.29 -1.59
CA SER A 166 3.90 -23.17 -2.47
C SER A 166 3.86 -21.81 -3.18
N PRO A 167 3.61 -21.78 -4.50
CA PRO A 167 3.55 -20.51 -5.22
C PRO A 167 2.39 -19.63 -4.73
N PRO A 168 2.46 -18.29 -4.90
CA PRO A 168 1.48 -17.33 -4.35
C PRO A 168 0.03 -17.57 -4.78
N ASP A 169 -0.20 -18.08 -5.97
CA ASP A 169 -1.52 -18.36 -6.54
C ASP A 169 -2.13 -19.70 -6.07
N LYS A 170 -1.33 -20.57 -5.44
CA LYS A 170 -1.77 -21.90 -5.04
C LYS A 170 -2.26 -21.94 -3.58
N PRO A 171 -3.55 -22.14 -3.31
CA PRO A 171 -4.01 -22.36 -1.93
C PRO A 171 -3.44 -23.65 -1.32
N PHE A 172 -3.20 -23.63 -0.01
CA PHE A 172 -2.79 -24.81 0.75
C PHE A 172 -3.84 -25.92 0.73
N ALA A 173 -3.39 -27.16 0.89
CA ALA A 173 -4.27 -28.32 0.92
C ALA A 173 -5.10 -28.37 2.21
N LEU A 174 -6.41 -28.63 2.09
CA LEU A 174 -7.31 -28.73 3.24
C LEU A 174 -7.01 -29.89 4.21
N ARG A 175 -6.26 -30.91 3.76
CA ARG A 175 -5.97 -32.12 4.55
C ARG A 175 -4.78 -31.96 5.49
N GLN A 176 -3.88 -31.02 5.22
CA GLN A 176 -2.62 -30.84 5.97
C GLN A 176 -2.72 -29.71 7.01
N LYS A 177 -3.93 -29.40 7.49
CA LYS A 177 -4.14 -28.35 8.49
C LYS A 177 -3.64 -28.84 9.85
N VAL A 178 -2.62 -28.16 10.40
CA VAL A 178 -2.20 -28.33 11.79
C VAL A 178 -3.35 -27.91 12.72
N LYS A 179 -3.63 -28.75 13.72
CA LYS A 179 -4.61 -28.44 14.78
C LYS A 179 -3.89 -27.68 15.89
N ALA A 180 -3.88 -26.37 15.79
CA ALA A 180 -3.38 -25.47 16.82
C ALA A 180 -4.23 -24.20 16.83
N ASP A 181 -4.23 -23.50 17.95
CA ASP A 181 -4.78 -22.14 18.02
C ASP A 181 -3.88 -21.17 17.26
N LEU A 182 -4.48 -20.06 16.82
CA LEU A 182 -3.70 -18.96 16.26
C LEU A 182 -2.95 -18.24 17.40
N PRO A 183 -1.92 -17.45 17.07
CA PRO A 183 -1.25 -16.60 18.05
C PRO A 183 -2.25 -15.79 18.89
N MET A 184 -1.86 -15.48 20.13
CA MET A 184 -2.72 -14.81 21.12
C MET A 184 -3.96 -15.62 21.55
N GLY A 185 -3.96 -16.95 21.35
CA GLY A 185 -5.06 -17.83 21.76
C GLY A 185 -6.33 -17.65 20.94
N MET A 186 -6.22 -17.08 19.74
CA MET A 186 -7.39 -16.86 18.88
C MET A 186 -7.85 -18.18 18.24
N PRO A 187 -9.17 -18.46 18.20
CA PRO A 187 -9.67 -19.65 17.53
C PRO A 187 -9.40 -19.58 16.02
N PRO A 188 -9.15 -20.72 15.35
CA PRO A 188 -8.96 -20.74 13.91
C PRO A 188 -10.18 -20.21 13.14
N PHE A 189 -9.92 -19.51 12.05
CA PHE A 189 -10.96 -19.02 11.14
C PHE A 189 -11.86 -20.14 10.59
N SER A 190 -13.18 -19.94 10.65
CA SER A 190 -14.15 -20.83 10.00
C SER A 190 -14.19 -20.56 8.50
N LEU A 191 -13.63 -21.49 7.71
CA LEU A 191 -13.56 -21.35 6.26
C LEU A 191 -14.94 -21.28 5.55
N VAL A 192 -15.97 -21.93 6.09
CA VAL A 192 -17.30 -22.04 5.44
C VAL A 192 -18.27 -20.97 5.93
N SER A 193 -18.33 -20.75 7.24
CA SER A 193 -19.27 -19.83 7.89
C SER A 193 -18.66 -18.52 8.36
N GLY A 194 -17.33 -18.40 8.37
CA GLY A 194 -16.64 -17.16 8.73
C GLY A 194 -16.65 -16.15 7.58
N GLY A 195 -16.87 -14.89 7.94
CA GLY A 195 -16.93 -13.73 7.02
C GLY A 195 -15.91 -12.64 7.33
N LEU A 196 -14.75 -12.99 7.93
CA LEU A 196 -13.73 -12.00 8.28
C LEU A 196 -13.19 -11.25 7.05
N ASP A 197 -13.03 -11.96 5.92
CA ASP A 197 -12.68 -11.37 4.62
C ASP A 197 -13.69 -10.31 4.19
N ILE A 198 -14.98 -10.61 4.30
CA ILE A 198 -16.08 -9.70 3.93
C ILE A 198 -16.13 -8.50 4.89
N ASN A 199 -16.06 -8.74 6.20
CA ASN A 199 -16.11 -7.71 7.23
C ASN A 199 -14.90 -6.77 7.20
N LEU A 200 -13.78 -7.22 6.61
CA LEU A 200 -12.60 -6.40 6.37
C LEU A 200 -12.78 -5.54 5.10
N LEU A 201 -13.22 -6.13 3.99
CA LEU A 201 -13.22 -5.45 2.68
C LEU A 201 -14.45 -4.60 2.43
N ALA A 202 -15.64 -5.02 2.87
CA ALA A 202 -16.89 -4.32 2.56
C ALA A 202 -16.92 -2.88 3.14
N PRO A 203 -16.52 -2.63 4.40
CA PRO A 203 -16.50 -1.26 4.93
C PRO A 203 -15.49 -0.35 4.19
N LEU A 204 -14.35 -0.90 3.76
CA LEU A 204 -13.36 -0.13 3.00
C LEU A 204 -13.93 0.29 1.65
N TRP A 205 -14.63 -0.61 0.96
CA TRP A 205 -15.26 -0.33 -0.34
C TRP A 205 -16.41 0.67 -0.24
N ASP A 206 -17.27 0.50 0.77
CA ASP A 206 -18.40 1.39 1.01
C ASP A 206 -17.94 2.82 1.33
N ARG A 207 -16.88 2.98 2.11
CA ARG A 207 -16.28 4.29 2.41
C ARG A 207 -15.57 4.87 1.19
N ALA A 208 -14.81 4.06 0.46
CA ALA A 208 -14.10 4.50 -0.75
C ALA A 208 -15.07 5.09 -1.79
N GLN A 209 -16.23 4.48 -1.99
CA GLN A 209 -17.25 4.96 -2.95
C GLN A 209 -17.84 6.34 -2.60
N ARG A 210 -17.69 6.80 -1.35
CA ARG A 210 -18.24 8.07 -0.86
C ARG A 210 -17.23 9.21 -0.88
N LEU A 211 -15.97 8.93 -1.16
CA LEU A 211 -14.89 9.94 -1.18
C LEU A 211 -14.64 10.45 -2.59
N ASP A 212 -14.53 11.77 -2.73
CA ASP A 212 -14.33 12.41 -4.04
C ASP A 212 -12.90 12.19 -4.57
N VAL A 213 -11.87 12.53 -3.78
CA VAL A 213 -10.48 12.53 -4.26
C VAL A 213 -9.77 11.20 -4.02
N LEU A 214 -9.76 10.69 -2.78
CA LEU A 214 -9.15 9.38 -2.48
C LEU A 214 -9.96 8.20 -3.05
N GLY A 215 -11.28 8.34 -3.15
CA GLY A 215 -12.20 7.25 -3.45
C GLY A 215 -11.88 6.48 -4.72
N PRO A 216 -11.71 7.14 -5.89
CA PRO A 216 -11.36 6.48 -7.13
C PRO A 216 -10.09 5.64 -7.05
N LEU A 217 -9.03 6.14 -6.39
CA LEU A 217 -7.78 5.41 -6.18
C LEU A 217 -7.98 4.19 -5.25
N ALA A 218 -8.73 4.37 -4.17
CA ALA A 218 -9.05 3.31 -3.22
C ALA A 218 -9.86 2.18 -3.89
N CYS A 219 -10.94 2.52 -4.59
CA CYS A 219 -11.73 1.56 -5.38
C CYS A 219 -10.87 0.85 -6.42
N HIS A 220 -10.05 1.57 -7.17
CA HIS A 220 -9.16 0.98 -8.17
C HIS A 220 -8.21 -0.07 -7.58
N LEU A 221 -7.64 0.21 -6.40
CA LEU A 221 -6.75 -0.74 -5.71
C LEU A 221 -7.50 -1.93 -5.13
N LEU A 222 -8.71 -1.72 -4.63
CA LEU A 222 -9.60 -2.78 -4.15
C LEU A 222 -10.05 -3.70 -5.30
N ASP A 223 -10.41 -3.15 -6.47
CA ASP A 223 -10.71 -3.90 -7.69
C ASP A 223 -9.53 -4.76 -8.12
N ARG A 224 -8.31 -4.19 -8.12
CA ARG A 224 -7.10 -4.97 -8.42
C ARG A 224 -6.88 -6.08 -7.39
N LEU A 225 -7.07 -5.81 -6.10
CA LEU A 225 -6.96 -6.82 -5.04
C LEU A 225 -7.94 -7.99 -5.27
N ASN A 226 -9.17 -7.68 -5.68
CA ASN A 226 -10.19 -8.68 -6.00
C ASN A 226 -9.87 -9.47 -7.28
N GLY A 227 -9.31 -8.79 -8.29
CA GLY A 227 -8.91 -9.40 -9.56
C GLY A 227 -7.62 -10.24 -9.48
N ASP A 228 -6.77 -10.00 -8.50
CA ASP A 228 -5.46 -10.66 -8.41
C ASP A 228 -5.59 -12.14 -7.96
N PRO A 229 -5.04 -13.09 -8.73
CA PRO A 229 -5.16 -14.52 -8.44
C PRO A 229 -4.26 -14.98 -7.28
N GLY A 230 -3.22 -14.21 -6.95
CA GLY A 230 -2.19 -14.52 -5.97
C GLY A 230 -2.51 -14.07 -4.55
N THR A 231 -3.63 -13.40 -4.30
CA THR A 231 -3.93 -12.86 -2.98
C THR A 231 -4.49 -13.90 -2.01
N LEU A 232 -4.30 -13.64 -0.71
CA LEU A 232 -4.97 -14.39 0.36
C LEU A 232 -6.49 -14.53 0.11
N PHE A 233 -7.16 -13.47 -0.34
CA PHE A 233 -8.60 -13.48 -0.57
C PHE A 233 -9.00 -14.48 -1.67
N ARG A 234 -8.29 -14.50 -2.80
CA ARG A 234 -8.51 -15.49 -3.86
C ARG A 234 -8.29 -16.92 -3.35
N ARG A 235 -7.23 -17.14 -2.59
CA ARG A 235 -6.91 -18.46 -2.03
C ARG A 235 -7.98 -18.92 -1.03
N ILE A 236 -8.45 -18.04 -0.14
CA ILE A 236 -9.54 -18.35 0.81
C ILE A 236 -10.82 -18.69 0.07
N ALA A 237 -11.19 -17.94 -0.96
CA ALA A 237 -12.35 -18.24 -1.80
C ALA A 237 -12.24 -19.63 -2.46
N ALA A 238 -11.08 -19.95 -3.05
CA ALA A 238 -10.83 -21.26 -3.66
C ALA A 238 -10.89 -22.41 -2.64
N MET A 239 -10.32 -22.21 -1.45
CA MET A 239 -10.40 -23.17 -0.35
C MET A 239 -11.84 -23.38 0.12
N ARG A 240 -12.63 -22.30 0.24
CA ARG A 240 -14.04 -22.31 0.63
C ARG A 240 -14.87 -23.12 -0.38
N SER A 241 -14.72 -22.86 -1.68
CA SER A 241 -15.41 -23.62 -2.73
C SER A 241 -15.07 -25.11 -2.70
N ARG A 242 -13.79 -25.46 -2.56
CA ARG A 242 -13.35 -26.88 -2.44
C ARG A 242 -13.93 -27.57 -1.21
N LYS A 243 -14.07 -26.85 -0.09
CA LYS A 243 -14.64 -27.41 1.14
C LYS A 243 -16.15 -27.62 1.00
N ARG A 244 -16.88 -26.68 0.39
CA ARG A 244 -18.32 -26.81 0.12
C ARG A 244 -18.63 -28.01 -0.78
N ALA A 245 -17.93 -28.14 -1.90
CA ALA A 245 -18.09 -29.28 -2.81
C ALA A 245 -17.87 -30.65 -2.13
N ARG A 246 -16.94 -30.74 -1.16
CA ARG A 246 -16.73 -31.97 -0.38
C ARG A 246 -17.85 -32.26 0.61
N ILE A 247 -18.48 -31.23 1.17
CA ILE A 247 -19.63 -31.39 2.08
C ILE A 247 -20.82 -31.89 1.27
N GLU A 248 -21.11 -31.24 0.14
CA GLU A 248 -22.19 -31.61 -0.78
C GLU A 248 -22.02 -33.05 -1.30
N ALA A 249 -20.81 -33.44 -1.72
CA ALA A 249 -20.54 -34.79 -2.20
C ALA A 249 -20.72 -35.87 -1.11
N ARG A 250 -20.45 -35.56 0.17
CA ARG A 250 -20.69 -36.50 1.27
C ARG A 250 -22.18 -36.63 1.58
N GLN A 251 -22.90 -35.51 1.59
CA GLN A 251 -24.34 -35.50 1.78
C GLN A 251 -25.07 -36.30 0.70
N ALA A 252 -24.61 -36.22 -0.55
CA ALA A 252 -25.15 -37.00 -1.67
C ALA A 252 -24.78 -38.49 -1.65
N GLN A 253 -23.82 -38.92 -0.82
CA GLN A 253 -23.47 -40.33 -0.63
C GLN A 253 -24.18 -40.96 0.57
N GLU A 254 -24.66 -40.13 1.49
CA GLU A 254 -25.34 -40.54 2.74
C GLU A 254 -26.87 -40.47 2.65
N GLY A 255 -27.42 -39.82 1.61
CA GLY A 255 -28.85 -39.75 1.30
C GLY A 255 -29.22 -40.58 0.08
#